data_AF-A0A937VU84-F1
#
_entry.id   AF-A0A937VU84-F1
#
_cell.length_a   1.000
_cell.length_b   1.000
_cell.length_c   1.000
_cell.angle_alpha   90.00
_cell.angle_beta   90.00
_cell.angle_gamma   90.00
#
_symmetry.space_group_name_H-M   'P 1'
#
loop_
_entity.id
_entity.type
_entity.pdbx_description
1 polymer ?
#
loop_
_entity_poly.entity_id
_entity_poly.type
_entity_poly.pdbx_seq_one_letter_code
_entity_poly.pdbx_strand_id
1 'polypeptide(L)' 'MNTRAEVERLDHLGVIAGVIKDLKLVEFIDDRIPSDAREEITCGEAVAGMIMNGLGFSNRPLTLTAQKNLRKSMHRIDN' A
#
# COMPACT_ATOMS: atom_id res chain seq x y z
N MET A 1 -27.85 -6.83 23.90
CA MET A 1 -26.96 -7.06 22.74
C MET A 1 -25.59 -7.39 23.27
N ASN A 2 -25.10 -8.61 23.06
CA ASN A 2 -23.77 -9.02 23.51
C ASN A 2 -22.79 -8.75 22.35
N THR A 3 -22.11 -7.60 22.38
CA THR A 3 -21.13 -7.24 21.34
C THR A 3 -19.85 -8.04 21.60
N ARG A 4 -19.67 -9.16 20.89
CA ARG A 4 -18.41 -9.90 20.88
C ARG A 4 -17.35 -9.06 20.19
N ALA A 5 -16.42 -8.49 20.95
CA ALA A 5 -15.18 -7.94 20.42
C ALA A 5 -14.19 -9.10 20.22
N GLU A 6 -13.81 -9.37 18.97
CA GLU A 6 -12.75 -10.32 18.65
C GLU A 6 -11.40 -9.61 18.79
N VAL A 7 -10.56 -10.11 19.68
CA VAL A 7 -9.20 -9.58 19.90
C VAL A 7 -8.23 -10.45 19.12
N GLU A 8 -7.85 -10.00 17.92
CA GLU A 8 -6.79 -10.61 17.14
C GLU A 8 -5.45 -9.91 17.41
N ARG A 9 -4.38 -10.70 17.60
CA ARG A 9 -3.02 -10.16 17.61
C ARG A 9 -2.60 -9.95 16.16
N LEU A 10 -2.58 -8.70 15.73
CA LEU A 10 -2.19 -8.32 14.37
C LEU A 10 -0.65 -8.37 14.14
N ASP A 11 0.13 -8.70 15.18
CA ASP A 11 1.60 -8.74 15.19
C ASP A 11 2.22 -7.50 14.51
N HIS A 12 3.34 -7.64 13.81
CA HIS A 12 4.08 -6.52 13.23
C HIS A 12 3.37 -5.87 12.02
N LEU A 13 2.61 -6.66 11.25
CA LEU A 13 1.80 -6.17 10.13
C LEU A 13 0.71 -5.21 10.63
N GLY A 14 0.11 -5.50 11.78
CA GLY A 14 -0.87 -4.63 12.43
C GLY A 14 -0.30 -3.29 12.86
N VAL A 15 0.91 -3.30 13.42
CA VAL A 15 1.60 -2.07 13.83
C VAL A 15 1.90 -1.20 12.61
N ILE A 16 2.42 -1.80 11.53
CA ILE A 16 2.77 -1.06 10.31
C ILE A 16 1.51 -0.54 9.60
N ALA A 17 0.46 -1.36 9.49
CA ALA A 17 -0.82 -0.93 8.94
C ALA A 17 -1.44 0.19 9.77
N GLY A 18 -1.32 0.11 11.11
CA GLY A 18 -1.71 1.18 12.03
C GLY A 18 -0.96 2.47 11.74
N VAL A 19 0.37 2.42 11.65
CA VAL A 19 1.21 3.59 11.36
C VAL A 19 0.91 4.19 9.97
N ILE A 20 0.76 3.37 8.93
CA ILE A 20 0.39 3.82 7.58
C ILE A 20 -0.93 4.60 7.61
N LYS A 21 -1.91 4.09 8.36
CA LYS A 21 -3.23 4.72 8.53
C LYS A 21 -3.16 5.99 9.38
N ASP A 22 -2.43 5.96 10.48
CA ASP A 22 -2.28 7.12 11.38
C ASP A 22 -1.59 8.29 10.69
N LEU A 23 -0.63 8.01 9.82
CA LEU A 23 0.05 9.01 9.00
C LEU A 23 -0.76 9.47 7.78
N LYS A 24 -1.90 8.82 7.47
CA LYS A 24 -2.66 9.03 6.23
C LYS A 24 -1.76 8.98 4.99
N LEU A 25 -0.86 8.00 4.97
CA LEU A 25 0.20 7.93 3.97
C LEU A 25 -0.37 7.69 2.57
N VAL A 26 -1.45 6.92 2.46
CA VAL A 26 -2.12 6.64 1.18
C VAL A 26 -2.69 7.93 0.61
N GLU A 27 -3.46 8.66 1.40
CA GLU A 27 -4.09 9.93 1.03
C GLU A 27 -3.03 10.98 0.68
N PHE A 28 -1.96 11.06 1.47
CA PHE A 28 -0.85 11.98 1.20
C PHE A 28 -0.20 11.76 -0.18
N ILE A 29 -0.07 10.49 -0.59
CA ILE A 29 0.51 10.12 -1.88
C ILE A 29 -0.49 10.37 -3.01
N ASP A 30 -1.75 9.97 -2.81
CA ASP A 30 -2.81 10.12 -3.81
C ASP A 30 -3.14 11.59 -4.10
N ASP A 31 -3.04 12.46 -3.09
CA ASP A 31 -3.16 13.93 -3.26
C ASP A 31 -2.08 14.52 -4.17
N ARG A 32 -0.92 13.87 -4.29
CA ARG A 32 0.22 14.32 -5.10
C ARG A 32 0.29 13.63 -6.46
N ILE A 33 -0.23 12.41 -6.54
CA ILE A 33 -0.18 11.58 -7.73
C ILE A 33 -1.61 11.26 -8.14
N PRO A 34 -2.18 12.02 -9.09
CA PRO A 34 -3.56 11.79 -9.53
C PRO A 34 -3.70 10.41 -10.16
N SER A 35 -4.67 9.65 -9.65
CA SER A 35 -5.00 8.31 -10.13
C SER A 35 -5.60 8.35 -11.53
N ASP A 36 -5.27 7.35 -12.34
CA ASP A 36 -5.82 7.14 -13.68
C ASP A 36 -6.90 6.06 -13.62
N ALA A 37 -7.98 6.20 -14.41
CA ALA A 37 -9.07 5.22 -14.46
C ALA A 37 -8.63 3.80 -14.88
N ARG A 38 -7.41 3.65 -15.41
CA ARG A 38 -6.80 2.36 -15.79
C ARG A 38 -5.97 1.72 -14.67
N GLU A 39 -5.92 2.33 -13.49
CA GLU A 39 -5.25 1.82 -12.31
C GLU A 39 -6.24 0.98 -11.48
N GLU A 40 -5.85 -0.24 -11.11
CA GLU A 40 -6.67 -1.13 -10.27
C GLU A 40 -6.60 -0.75 -8.79
N ILE A 41 -5.52 -0.09 -8.38
CA ILE A 41 -5.23 0.41 -7.03
C ILE A 41 -4.54 1.77 -7.16
N THR A 42 -4.70 2.64 -6.16
CA THR A 42 -4.06 3.97 -6.18
C THR A 42 -2.55 3.87 -5.97
N CYS A 43 -1.83 4.95 -6.25
CA CYS A 43 -0.39 5.00 -6.01
C CYS A 43 -0.06 4.85 -4.52
N GLY A 44 -0.84 5.48 -3.64
CA GLY A 44 -0.74 5.36 -2.20
C GLY A 44 -0.95 3.92 -1.72
N GLU A 45 -1.96 3.22 -2.25
CA GLU A 45 -2.21 1.81 -1.94
C GLU A 45 -1.06 0.91 -2.40
N ALA A 46 -0.52 1.16 -3.59
CA ALA A 46 0.64 0.42 -4.10
C ALA A 46 1.87 0.62 -3.19
N VAL A 47 2.12 1.85 -2.72
CA VAL A 47 3.23 2.15 -1.80
C VAL A 47 3.01 1.51 -0.44
N ALA A 48 1.81 1.56 0.12
CA ALA A 48 1.47 0.86 1.36
C ALA A 48 1.72 -0.65 1.24
N GLY A 49 1.30 -1.25 0.12
CA GLY A 49 1.58 -2.64 -0.20
C GLY A 49 3.07 -2.94 -0.34
N MET A 50 3.85 -2.04 -0.95
CA MET A 50 5.31 -2.18 -1.05
C MET A 50 5.99 -2.08 0.32
N ILE A 51 5.54 -1.23 1.23
CA ILE A 51 6.09 -1.12 2.59
C ILE A 51 5.80 -2.40 3.37
N MET A 52 4.56 -2.87 3.31
CA MET A 52 4.14 -4.12 3.96
C MET A 52 4.92 -5.33 3.44
N ASN A 53 5.17 -5.38 2.12
CA ASN A 53 5.96 -6.45 1.50
C ASN A 53 7.49 -6.29 1.68
N GLY A 54 8.00 -5.06 1.65
CA GLY A 54 9.43 -4.74 1.62
C GLY A 54 10.12 -4.77 2.98
N LEU A 55 9.35 -4.60 4.07
CA LEU A 55 9.88 -4.74 5.43
C LEU A 55 10.00 -6.20 5.90
N GLY A 56 9.82 -7.18 5.00
CA GLY A 56 10.09 -8.59 5.28
C GLY A 56 9.00 -9.34 6.03
N PHE A 57 7.79 -8.76 6.16
CA PHE A 57 6.67 -9.39 6.84
C PHE A 57 5.82 -10.31 5.96
N SER A 58 6.17 -10.41 4.67
CA SER A 58 5.64 -11.39 3.72
C SER A 58 6.59 -12.57 3.64
N ASN A 59 6.22 -13.72 4.20
CA ASN A 59 7.00 -14.98 4.17
C ASN A 59 7.04 -15.66 2.76
N ARG A 60 7.05 -14.87 1.68
CA ARG A 60 7.13 -15.32 0.29
C ARG A 60 8.22 -14.57 -0.47
N PRO A 61 9.09 -15.27 -1.20
CA PRO A 61 10.09 -14.64 -2.06
C PRO A 61 9.44 -13.70 -3.06
N LEU A 62 10.08 -12.54 -3.22
CA LEU A 62 9.87 -11.47 -4.18
C LEU A 62 9.17 -11.91 -5.49
N THR A 63 7.87 -11.66 -5.60
CA THR A 63 7.26 -11.37 -6.90
C THR A 63 6.41 -10.12 -6.80
N LEU A 64 7.08 -9.03 -6.42
CA LEU A 64 6.61 -7.68 -6.71
C LEU A 64 6.87 -7.42 -8.18
N THR A 65 5.86 -7.62 -9.02
CA THR A 65 5.80 -6.98 -10.33
C THR A 65 5.55 -5.47 -10.15
N ALA A 66 6.45 -4.79 -9.43
CA ALA A 66 6.56 -3.33 -9.44
C ALA A 66 6.76 -2.82 -10.88
N GLN A 67 7.26 -3.67 -11.79
CA GLN A 67 7.37 -3.38 -13.21
C GLN A 67 6.04 -3.12 -13.92
N LYS A 68 4.89 -3.59 -13.41
CA LYS A 68 3.59 -3.35 -14.09
C LYS A 68 3.13 -1.90 -13.89
N ASN A 69 3.46 -1.29 -12.75
CA ASN A 69 2.98 0.05 -12.38
C ASN A 69 4.07 1.14 -12.44
N LEU A 70 5.36 0.80 -12.29
CA LEU A 70 6.46 1.75 -12.55
C LEU A 70 6.63 2.06 -14.05
N ARG A 71 6.28 1.12 -14.94
CA ARG A 71 6.33 1.36 -16.39
C ARG A 71 5.31 2.40 -16.87
N LYS A 72 4.16 2.53 -16.20
CA LYS A 72 3.16 3.55 -16.54
C LYS A 72 3.52 4.94 -16.00
N SER A 73 4.20 5.02 -14.85
CA SER A 73 4.67 6.29 -14.28
C SER A 73 5.88 6.87 -15.01
N MET A 74 6.70 6.03 -15.65
CA MET A 74 7.83 6.50 -16.48
C MET A 74 7.39 7.21 -17.77
N HIS A 75 6.18 6.93 -18.29
CA HIS A 75 5.58 7.62 -19.46
C HIS A 75 4.92 8.97 -19.07
N ARG A 76 5.01 9.41 -17.81
CA ARG A 76 4.47 10.70 -17.35
C ARG A 76 5.57 11.76 -17.15
N ILE A 77 6.84 11.42 -17.39
CA ILE A 77 8.01 12.32 -17.19
C ILE A 77 8.54 12.85 -18.54
N ASP A 78 7.99 12.35 -19.64
CA ASP A 78 8.36 12.59 -21.04
C ASP A 78 7.28 13.36 -21.84
N ASN A 79 6.29 13.98 -21.17
CA ASN A 79 5.33 14.89 -21.81
C ASN A 79 5.07 16.17 -21.02
#